data_AF-A0A238YQ91-F1
#
_entry.id   AF-A0A238YQ91-F1
#
_cell.length_a   1.000
_cell.length_b   1.000
_cell.length_c   1.000
_cell.angle_alpha   90.00
_cell.angle_beta   90.00
_cell.angle_gamma   90.00
#
_symmetry.space_group_name_H-M   'P 1'
#
loop_
_entity.id
_entity.type
_entity.pdbx_description
1 polymer ?
#
loop_
_entity_poly.entity_id
_entity_poly.type
_entity_poly.pdbx_seq_one_letter_code
_entity_poly.pdbx_strand_id
1 'polypeptide(L)'
;MKKIIFLLCVVFTTSSLFSQTTSQSNLNDPVPADAQWLGSNSNNALAWRNGNVAIGTSSTTDGFLTYKLSVNGSMRATSVKVYNGWADYVFEKEYSLPTLAEVEAFIQQNGHLKDIPSAATVAEEGIDLGEMNKLLLQKIEELTLYVIALNKEIETLKKE
;
A
#
# COMPACT_ATOMS: atom_id res chain seq x y z
N MET A 1 38.07 -61.77 8.89
CA MET A 1 37.72 -62.98 9.66
C MET A 1 36.85 -62.56 10.84
N LYS A 2 35.53 -62.54 10.65
CA LYS A 2 34.56 -63.50 11.25
C LYS A 2 34.73 -63.67 12.76
N LYS A 3 33.80 -63.10 13.54
CA LYS A 3 32.97 -63.87 14.49
C LYS A 3 31.68 -63.11 14.81
N ILE A 4 30.59 -63.83 14.60
CA ILE A 4 29.17 -63.54 14.76
C ILE A 4 28.73 -64.14 16.10
N ILE A 5 27.70 -63.58 16.75
CA ILE A 5 26.55 -64.22 17.45
C ILE A 5 25.88 -63.13 18.32
N PHE A 6 24.77 -62.51 17.90
CA PHE A 6 23.35 -62.90 18.02
C PHE A 6 22.70 -62.46 19.35
N LEU A 7 21.81 -61.46 19.28
CA LEU A 7 20.57 -61.43 20.06
C LEU A 7 19.49 -60.57 19.36
N LEU A 8 18.54 -61.30 18.74
CA LEU A 8 17.07 -61.09 18.67
C LEU A 8 16.53 -59.64 18.79
N CYS A 9 15.82 -59.10 17.80
CA CYS A 9 14.36 -59.24 17.50
C CYS A 9 13.83 -57.78 17.43
N VAL A 10 13.22 -57.22 16.38
CA VAL A 10 11.87 -57.41 15.80
C VAL A 10 11.89 -56.43 14.59
N VAL A 11 11.82 -56.88 13.31
CA VAL A 11 10.60 -57.03 12.47
C VAL A 11 9.90 -55.65 12.31
N PHE A 12 9.59 -55.04 11.15
CA PHE A 12 9.36 -55.42 9.75
C PHE A 12 9.34 -54.09 8.95
N THR A 13 10.09 -53.94 7.86
CA THR A 13 9.65 -53.99 6.44
C THR A 13 8.75 -52.85 5.89
N THR A 14 9.23 -52.36 4.74
CA THR A 14 8.51 -51.86 3.54
C THR A 14 7.84 -50.49 3.57
N SER A 15 8.56 -49.56 2.93
CA SER A 15 8.09 -48.58 1.96
C SER A 15 6.76 -48.86 1.25
N SER A 16 5.91 -47.84 1.14
CA SER A 16 5.10 -47.57 -0.07
C SER A 16 4.69 -46.09 -0.15
N LEU A 17 4.96 -45.50 -1.32
CA LEU A 17 4.41 -44.23 -1.83
C LEU A 17 2.86 -44.25 -1.84
N PHE A 18 2.18 -43.12 -1.60
CA PHE A 18 1.07 -42.60 -2.44
C PHE A 18 0.54 -41.24 -1.92
N SER A 19 -0.23 -40.55 -2.78
CA SER A 19 -0.50 -39.11 -2.89
C SER A 19 -1.49 -38.46 -1.89
N GLN A 20 -1.52 -37.13 -1.97
CA GLN A 20 -2.35 -36.07 -1.35
C GLN A 20 -3.80 -36.43 -0.98
N THR A 21 -4.36 -35.81 0.08
CA THR A 21 -5.47 -34.83 -0.02
C THR A 21 -5.88 -34.22 1.34
N THR A 22 -6.30 -32.95 1.26
CA THR A 22 -7.28 -32.21 2.09
C THR A 22 -6.92 -31.78 3.52
N SER A 23 -6.74 -30.45 3.61
CA SER A 23 -6.79 -29.59 4.77
C SER A 23 -8.01 -29.81 5.68
N GLN A 24 -7.77 -30.33 6.87
CA GLN A 24 -8.48 -29.93 8.08
C GLN A 24 -7.41 -29.71 9.13
N SER A 25 -7.06 -28.45 9.42
CA SER A 25 -6.25 -28.14 10.59
C SER A 25 -7.06 -28.53 11.81
N ASN A 26 -6.64 -29.62 12.47
CA ASN A 26 -7.22 -30.02 13.74
C ASN A 26 -6.90 -28.93 14.77
N LEU A 27 -7.78 -28.74 15.75
CA LEU A 27 -7.60 -27.81 16.88
C LEU A 27 -6.33 -28.05 17.73
N ASN A 28 -5.51 -29.02 17.36
CA ASN A 28 -4.35 -29.50 18.10
C ASN A 28 -3.04 -29.46 17.29
N ASP A 29 -3.02 -28.87 16.09
CA ASP A 29 -1.75 -28.58 15.44
C ASP A 29 -1.01 -27.51 16.27
N PRO A 30 0.28 -27.70 16.62
CA PRO A 30 1.04 -26.71 17.37
C PRO A 30 1.19 -25.45 16.51
N VAL A 31 0.31 -24.48 16.75
CA VAL A 31 0.38 -23.15 16.16
C VAL A 31 1.68 -22.50 16.64
N PRO A 32 2.53 -21.96 15.75
CA PRO A 32 3.69 -21.20 16.18
C PRO A 32 3.26 -20.11 17.17
N ALA A 33 4.00 -20.00 18.27
CA ALA A 33 3.56 -19.39 19.54
C ALA A 33 3.37 -17.85 19.52
N ASP A 34 3.33 -17.19 18.37
CA ASP A 34 3.38 -15.72 18.25
C ASP A 34 2.35 -15.08 17.29
N ALA A 35 1.31 -15.81 16.85
CA ALA A 35 0.28 -15.25 15.95
C ALA A 35 -1.17 -15.38 16.45
N GLN A 36 -1.41 -15.32 17.76
CA GLN A 36 -2.78 -15.26 18.26
C GLN A 36 -3.27 -13.81 18.27
N TRP A 37 -4.23 -13.48 17.39
CA TRP A 37 -5.04 -12.28 17.54
C TRP A 37 -5.80 -12.40 18.87
N LEU A 38 -5.39 -11.62 19.87
CA LEU A 38 -6.06 -11.61 21.16
C LEU A 38 -7.39 -10.89 21.00
N GLY A 39 -8.47 -11.67 20.89
CA GLY A 39 -9.84 -11.20 20.88
C GLY A 39 -10.62 -11.81 22.05
N SER A 40 -11.41 -10.99 22.74
CA SER A 40 -12.42 -11.48 23.69
C SER A 40 -13.65 -11.95 22.89
N ASN A 41 -14.39 -12.96 23.37
CA ASN A 41 -15.64 -13.43 22.73
C ASN A 41 -16.84 -12.49 22.95
N SER A 42 -16.59 -11.20 23.20
CA SER A 42 -17.63 -10.19 23.30
C SER A 42 -17.88 -9.55 21.94
N ASN A 43 -19.14 -9.21 21.65
CA ASN A 43 -19.58 -8.56 20.39
C ASN A 43 -18.92 -7.19 20.11
N ASN A 44 -18.03 -6.72 20.99
CA ASN A 44 -17.28 -5.46 20.87
C ASN A 44 -15.82 -5.62 21.33
N ALA A 45 -15.27 -6.83 21.29
CA ALA A 45 -13.88 -7.04 21.64
C ALA A 45 -12.96 -6.41 20.60
N LEU A 46 -12.05 -5.57 21.06
CA LEU A 46 -10.95 -5.09 20.24
C LEU A 46 -10.01 -6.27 19.99
N ALA A 47 -9.91 -6.71 18.74
CA ALA A 47 -8.87 -7.62 18.31
C ALA A 47 -7.58 -6.80 18.16
N TRP A 48 -6.67 -6.90 19.13
CA TRP A 48 -5.43 -6.12 19.15
C TRP A 48 -4.24 -7.00 18.77
N ARG A 49 -3.41 -6.48 17.86
CA ARG A 49 -2.10 -7.06 17.55
C ARG A 49 -1.05 -5.95 17.53
N ASN A 50 -0.02 -6.10 18.37
CA ASN A 50 1.06 -5.11 18.49
C ASN A 50 2.07 -5.18 17.31
N GLY A 51 2.18 -6.34 16.65
CA GLY A 51 3.06 -6.55 15.51
C GLY A 51 2.49 -6.08 14.16
N ASN A 52 3.32 -6.06 13.12
CA ASN A 52 2.93 -5.69 11.76
C ASN A 52 2.21 -6.84 11.06
N VAL A 53 1.06 -6.59 10.43
CA VAL A 53 0.24 -7.60 9.75
C VAL A 53 0.70 -7.73 8.29
N ALA A 54 0.96 -8.95 7.85
CA ALA A 54 1.28 -9.26 6.47
C ALA A 54 0.22 -10.21 5.90
N ILE A 55 -0.37 -9.88 4.75
CA ILE A 55 -1.38 -10.69 4.06
C ILE A 55 -0.83 -11.04 2.68
N GLY A 56 -0.64 -12.32 2.39
CA GLY A 56 -0.08 -12.79 1.11
C GLY A 56 1.42 -12.51 0.91
N THR A 57 2.13 -12.06 1.95
CA THR A 57 3.57 -11.79 1.96
C THR A 57 4.16 -12.12 3.32
N SER A 58 5.46 -12.41 3.38
CA SER A 58 6.22 -12.57 4.62
C SER A 58 6.94 -11.29 5.05
N SER A 59 6.89 -10.23 4.24
CA SER A 59 7.54 -8.95 4.50
C SER A 59 6.52 -7.85 4.83
N THR A 60 6.85 -7.06 5.85
CA THR A 60 6.13 -5.81 6.18
C THR A 60 6.97 -4.58 5.90
N THR A 61 8.12 -4.77 5.24
CA THR A 61 9.06 -3.71 4.90
C THR A 61 9.18 -3.57 3.39
N ASP A 62 9.20 -2.34 2.91
CA ASP A 62 9.53 -1.97 1.53
C ASP A 62 10.63 -0.90 1.57
N GLY A 63 11.79 -1.21 1.02
CA GLY A 63 13.00 -0.41 1.20
C GLY A 63 13.31 -0.14 2.68
N PHE A 64 13.31 1.15 3.07
CA PHE A 64 13.55 1.62 4.43
C PHE A 64 12.27 1.80 5.26
N LEU A 65 11.10 1.61 4.67
CA LEU A 65 9.81 1.81 5.31
C LEU A 65 9.29 0.50 5.90
N THR A 66 8.67 0.60 7.08
CA THR A 66 8.01 -0.52 7.75
C THR A 66 6.53 -0.22 7.91
N TYR A 67 5.69 -1.04 7.29
CA TYR A 67 4.23 -0.89 7.29
C TYR A 67 3.60 -1.69 8.42
N LYS A 68 2.58 -1.12 9.06
CA LYS A 68 1.76 -1.84 10.04
C LYS A 68 0.83 -2.87 9.39
N LEU A 69 0.48 -2.66 8.13
CA LEU A 69 -0.29 -3.57 7.29
C LEU A 69 0.35 -3.63 5.91
N SER A 70 0.80 -4.82 5.50
CA SER A 70 1.34 -5.10 4.16
C SER A 70 0.47 -6.16 3.50
N VAL A 71 -0.02 -5.89 2.28
CA VAL A 71 -0.92 -6.79 1.54
C VAL A 71 -0.36 -7.00 0.15
N ASN A 72 -0.03 -8.25 -0.17
CA ASN A 72 0.30 -8.66 -1.54
C ASN A 72 -0.95 -9.24 -2.20
N GLY A 73 -1.69 -8.37 -2.87
CA GLY A 73 -2.97 -8.67 -3.51
C GLY A 73 -3.92 -7.48 -3.47
N SER A 74 -5.14 -7.68 -3.95
CA SER A 74 -6.15 -6.61 -3.96
C SER A 74 -6.85 -6.48 -2.60
N MET A 75 -6.99 -5.24 -2.13
CA MET A 75 -7.80 -4.91 -0.96
C MET A 75 -9.17 -4.40 -1.39
N ARG A 76 -10.23 -4.82 -0.69
CA ARG A 76 -11.58 -4.28 -0.86
C ARG A 76 -12.04 -3.66 0.45
N ALA A 77 -12.44 -2.40 0.41
CA ALA A 77 -13.01 -1.68 1.54
C ALA A 77 -14.21 -0.85 1.06
N THR A 78 -15.21 -0.68 1.93
CA THR A 78 -16.34 0.23 1.65
C THR A 78 -15.93 1.69 1.84
N SER A 79 -15.03 1.97 2.79
CA SER A 79 -14.53 3.31 3.07
C SER A 79 -13.15 3.23 3.71
N VAL A 80 -12.28 4.18 3.35
CA VAL A 80 -10.95 4.38 3.94
C VAL A 80 -10.83 5.85 4.30
N LYS A 81 -10.45 6.13 5.55
CA LYS A 81 -10.13 7.49 6.00
C LYS A 81 -8.62 7.58 6.19
N VAL A 82 -7.98 8.46 5.42
CA VAL A 82 -6.55 8.73 5.50
C VAL A 82 -6.37 10.06 6.21
N TYR A 83 -5.54 10.08 7.25
CA TYR A 83 -5.17 11.31 7.94
C TYR A 83 -3.83 11.79 7.40
N ASN A 84 -3.87 12.43 6.23
CA ASN A 84 -2.76 13.18 5.66
C ASN A 84 -2.96 14.68 5.95
N GLY A 85 -1.87 15.45 6.00
CA GLY A 85 -1.98 16.90 6.14
C GLY A 85 -2.75 17.49 4.95
N TRP A 86 -3.84 18.20 5.23
CA TRP A 86 -4.68 18.80 4.20
C TRP A 86 -3.92 19.90 3.45
N ALA A 87 -4.01 19.93 2.12
CA ALA A 87 -3.44 21.00 1.29
C ALA A 87 -4.51 22.04 0.99
N ASP A 88 -4.64 23.05 1.86
CA ASP A 88 -5.48 24.24 1.64
C ASP A 88 -4.60 25.49 1.76
N TYR A 89 -3.54 25.51 0.97
CA TYR A 89 -2.55 26.60 0.97
C TYR A 89 -2.47 27.31 -0.39
N VAL A 90 -3.10 26.78 -1.45
CA VAL A 90 -3.07 27.39 -2.78
C VAL A 90 -3.86 28.70 -2.83
N PHE A 91 -4.82 28.88 -1.93
CA PHE A 91 -5.60 30.12 -1.80
C PHE A 91 -4.96 31.16 -0.87
N GLU A 92 -3.82 30.84 -0.25
CA GLU A 92 -3.10 31.79 0.58
C GLU A 92 -2.46 32.89 -0.27
N LYS A 93 -2.39 34.11 0.27
CA LYS A 93 -1.84 35.28 -0.45
C LYS A 93 -0.36 35.13 -0.83
N GLU A 94 0.35 34.28 -0.11
CA GLU A 94 1.78 34.03 -0.28
C GLU A 94 2.07 32.88 -1.27
N TYR A 95 1.02 32.22 -1.78
CA TYR A 95 1.18 31.15 -2.77
C TYR A 95 1.63 31.72 -4.13
N SER A 96 2.84 31.34 -4.54
CA SER A 96 3.37 31.69 -5.86
C SER A 96 2.79 30.76 -6.92
N LEU A 97 1.66 31.16 -7.52
CA LEU A 97 1.09 30.46 -8.67
C LEU A 97 2.09 30.51 -9.84
N PRO A 98 2.55 29.35 -10.36
CA PRO A 98 3.41 29.35 -11.53
C PRO A 98 2.71 29.96 -12.75
N THR A 99 3.47 30.39 -13.74
CA THR A 99 2.88 30.85 -15.00
C THR A 99 2.58 29.67 -15.92
N LEU A 100 1.60 29.80 -16.81
CA LEU A 100 1.30 28.74 -17.79
C LEU A 100 2.50 28.42 -18.69
N ALA A 101 3.36 29.40 -18.98
CA ALA A 101 4.60 29.19 -19.73
C ALA A 101 5.61 28.33 -18.97
N GLU A 102 5.76 28.53 -17.66
CA GLU A 102 6.62 27.68 -16.82
C GLU A 102 6.07 26.26 -16.71
N VAL A 103 4.74 26.13 -16.56
CA VAL A 103 4.07 24.82 -16.53
C VAL A 103 4.26 24.10 -17.86
N GLU A 104 4.06 24.78 -18.99
CA GLU A 104 4.28 24.21 -20.32
C GLU A 104 5.73 23.77 -20.52
N ALA A 105 6.70 24.63 -20.18
CA ALA A 105 8.12 24.30 -20.28
C ALA A 105 8.47 23.06 -19.44
N PHE A 106 7.92 22.97 -18.22
CA PHE A 106 8.13 21.81 -17.36
C PHE A 106 7.54 20.53 -17.95
N ILE A 107 6.33 20.59 -18.50
CA ILE A 107 5.67 19.44 -19.15
C ILE A 107 6.46 19.00 -20.37
N GLN A 108 6.93 19.93 -21.21
CA GLN A 108 7.73 19.60 -22.39
C GLN A 108 9.07 18.94 -22.01
N GLN A 109 9.69 19.38 -20.91
CA GLN A 109 10.98 18.84 -20.46
C GLN A 109 10.84 17.48 -19.75
N ASN A 110 9.82 17.31 -18.90
CA ASN A 110 9.73 16.18 -17.97
C ASN A 110 8.61 15.17 -18.32
N GLY A 111 7.66 15.54 -19.18
CA GLY A 111 6.55 14.69 -19.60
C GLY A 111 5.46 14.47 -18.54
N HIS A 112 5.49 15.21 -17.43
CA HIS A 112 4.49 15.16 -16.36
C HIS A 112 4.35 16.53 -15.69
N LEU A 113 3.29 16.70 -14.89
CA LEU A 113 3.07 17.93 -14.13
C LEU A 113 4.07 18.06 -12.99
N LYS A 114 4.45 19.29 -12.68
CA LYS A 114 5.28 19.59 -11.51
C LYS A 114 4.64 19.00 -10.24
N ASP A 115 5.46 18.46 -9.36
CA ASP A 115 5.10 17.82 -8.07
C ASP A 115 4.35 16.48 -8.20
N ILE A 116 3.93 16.07 -9.40
CA ILE A 116 3.32 14.76 -9.65
C ILE A 116 4.41 13.77 -10.08
N PRO A 117 4.55 12.60 -9.43
CA PRO A 117 5.56 11.63 -9.81
C PRO A 117 5.32 11.09 -11.23
N SER A 118 6.42 10.78 -11.92
CA SER A 118 6.36 10.17 -13.24
C SER A 118 5.80 8.75 -13.18
N ALA A 119 5.26 8.24 -14.30
CA ALA A 119 4.77 6.88 -14.38
C ALA A 119 5.86 5.82 -14.06
N ALA A 120 7.12 6.11 -14.39
CA ALA A 120 8.25 5.24 -14.06
C ALA A 120 8.47 5.18 -12.54
N THR A 121 8.48 6.35 -11.88
CA THR A 121 8.62 6.45 -10.42
C THR A 121 7.47 5.73 -9.70
N VAL A 122 6.22 5.89 -10.16
CA VAL A 122 5.06 5.21 -9.56
C VAL A 122 5.13 3.69 -9.74
N ALA A 123 5.70 3.22 -10.85
CA ALA A 123 5.87 1.78 -11.08
C ALA A 123 6.93 1.15 -10.17
N GLU A 124 7.97 1.92 -9.80
CA GLU A 124 9.08 1.46 -8.97
C GLU A 124 8.80 1.61 -7.47
N GLU A 125 8.31 2.77 -7.05
CA GLU A 125 8.18 3.16 -5.62
C GLU A 125 6.74 3.05 -5.09
N GLY A 126 5.76 2.84 -5.99
CA GLY A 126 4.35 2.89 -5.64
C GLY A 126 3.86 4.32 -5.38
N ILE A 127 2.69 4.44 -4.75
CA ILE A 127 2.13 5.74 -4.41
C ILE A 127 1.33 5.72 -3.12
N ASP A 128 1.50 6.77 -2.31
CA ASP A 128 0.63 7.05 -1.17
C ASP A 128 -0.69 7.66 -1.67
N LEU A 129 -1.81 6.98 -1.43
CA LEU A 129 -3.14 7.42 -1.85
C LEU A 129 -3.55 8.76 -1.23
N GLY A 130 -3.11 9.03 -0.01
CA GLY A 130 -3.33 10.31 0.65
C GLY A 130 -2.56 11.41 -0.05
N GLU A 131 -1.23 11.25 -0.20
CA GLU A 131 -0.41 12.29 -0.83
C GLU A 131 -0.83 12.56 -2.27
N MET A 132 -1.20 11.53 -3.03
CA MET A 132 -1.70 11.72 -4.39
C MET A 132 -3.00 12.54 -4.42
N ASN A 133 -3.96 12.22 -3.55
CA ASN A 133 -5.22 12.99 -3.48
C ASN A 133 -4.95 14.46 -3.10
N LYS A 134 -4.01 14.70 -2.19
CA LYS A 134 -3.60 16.04 -1.79
C LYS A 134 -2.96 16.82 -2.96
N LEU A 135 -2.04 16.20 -3.70
CA LEU A 135 -1.42 16.81 -4.88
C LEU A 135 -2.46 17.08 -5.99
N LEU A 136 -3.40 16.16 -6.22
CA LEU A 136 -4.48 16.36 -7.19
C LEU A 136 -5.37 17.54 -6.81
N LEU A 137 -5.73 17.69 -5.54
CA LEU A 137 -6.49 18.85 -5.05
C LEU A 137 -5.73 20.15 -5.31
N GLN A 138 -4.43 20.20 -4.98
CA GLN A 138 -3.59 21.35 -5.27
C GLN A 138 -3.63 21.73 -6.77
N LYS A 139 -3.55 20.76 -7.68
CA LYS A 139 -3.63 21.03 -9.12
C LYS A 139 -5.02 21.48 -9.58
N ILE A 140 -6.10 20.99 -8.96
CA ILE A 140 -7.46 21.47 -9.22
C ILE A 140 -7.60 22.93 -8.80
N GLU A 141 -7.03 23.32 -7.67
CA GLU A 141 -7.04 24.69 -7.17
C GLU A 141 -6.22 25.62 -8.08
N GLU A 142 -5.00 25.23 -8.46
CA GLU A 142 -4.16 25.94 -9.44
C GLU A 142 -4.92 26.14 -10.77
N LEU A 143 -5.54 25.08 -11.31
CA LEU A 143 -6.35 25.14 -12.53
C LEU A 143 -7.54 26.10 -12.39
N THR A 144 -8.20 26.11 -11.23
CA THR A 144 -9.33 27.01 -10.96
C THR A 144 -8.88 28.47 -10.99
N LEU A 145 -7.70 28.78 -10.45
CA LEU A 145 -7.12 30.13 -10.52
C LEU A 145 -6.83 30.56 -11.95
N TYR A 146 -6.26 29.68 -12.79
CA TYR A 146 -6.04 29.97 -14.21
C TYR A 146 -7.36 30.20 -14.95
N VAL A 147 -8.38 29.39 -14.71
CA VAL A 147 -9.70 29.55 -15.35
C VAL A 147 -10.36 30.87 -14.96
N ILE A 148 -10.25 31.28 -13.69
CA ILE A 148 -10.75 32.60 -13.24
C ILE A 148 -9.99 33.73 -13.95
N ALA A 149 -8.67 33.61 -14.11
CA ALA A 149 -7.86 34.60 -14.83
C ALA A 149 -8.27 34.69 -16.31
N LEU A 150 -8.40 33.55 -16.99
CA LEU A 150 -8.84 33.48 -18.39
C LEU A 150 -10.25 34.08 -18.58
N ASN A 151 -11.19 33.79 -17.67
CA ASN A 151 -12.53 34.35 -17.76
C ASN A 151 -12.53 35.88 -17.61
N LYS A 152 -11.69 36.44 -16.74
CA LYS A 152 -11.54 37.90 -16.60
C LYS A 152 -10.99 38.54 -17.87
N GLU A 153 -10.05 37.88 -18.54
CA GLU A 153 -9.49 38.35 -19.82
C GLU A 153 -10.56 38.34 -20.92
N ILE A 154 -11.31 37.25 -21.05
CA ILE A 154 -12.42 37.14 -22.02
C ILE A 154 -13.48 38.22 -21.79
N GLU A 155 -13.87 38.47 -20.54
CA GLU A 155 -14.86 39.50 -20.22
C GLU A 155 -14.35 40.92 -20.46
N THR A 156 -13.02 41.12 -20.45
CA THR A 156 -12.41 42.40 -20.83
C THR A 156 -12.47 42.57 -22.34
N LEU A 157 -12.07 41.53 -23.09
CA LEU A 157 -12.09 41.53 -24.57
C LEU A 157 -13.51 41.66 -25.16
N LYS A 158 -14.54 41.15 -24.48
CA LYS A 158 -15.94 41.28 -24.93
C LYS A 158 -16.55 42.67 -24.69
N LYS A 159 -15.94 43.49 -23.82
CA LYS A 159 -16.42 44.84 -23.52
C LYS A 159 -15.83 45.89 -24.45
N GLU A 160 -14.83 45.52 -25.23
CA GLU A 160 -14.28 46.29 -26.35
C GLU A 160 -15.09 46.03 -27.63
#